data_AF-A0A8J7QBJ9-F1
#
_entry.id   AF-A0A8J7QBJ9-F1
#
_cell.length_a   1.000
_cell.length_b   1.000
_cell.length_c   1.000
_cell.angle_alpha   90.00
_cell.angle_beta   90.00
_cell.angle_gamma   90.00
#
_symmetry.space_group_name_H-M   'P 1'
#
loop_
_entity.id
_entity.type
_entity.pdbx_description
1 polymer ?
#
loop_
_entity_poly.entity_id
_entity_poly.type
_entity_poly.pdbx_seq_one_letter_code
_entity_poly.pdbx_strand_id
1 'polypeptide(L)'
;MIETNVSEKVARSLAEFADYALAEAFRACLVPPRADEKIWEWDRKEEKYLVWIIAEFEGYGVAVAYTEKGFGEKGYPWGLVSHEDNSTGSSNHWYQTLEECVADSCYL
;
A
#
# COMPACT_ATOMS: atom_id res chain seq x y z
N MET A 1 -4.15 17.72 7.38
CA MET A 1 -5.22 16.89 8.00
C MET A 1 -5.39 15.53 7.32
N ILE A 2 -4.77 15.23 6.17
CA ILE A 2 -4.94 13.92 5.50
C ILE A 2 -3.92 12.88 5.99
N GLU A 3 -2.66 13.27 6.24
CA GLU A 3 -1.59 12.40 6.77
C GLU A 3 -1.96 11.72 8.11
N THR A 4 -2.55 12.48 9.04
CA THR A 4 -2.98 11.96 10.36
C THR A 4 -3.99 10.82 10.22
N ASN A 5 -4.87 10.88 9.21
CA ASN A 5 -5.88 9.85 8.98
C ASN A 5 -5.28 8.53 8.51
N VAL A 6 -4.26 8.58 7.63
CA VAL A 6 -3.60 7.38 7.11
C VAL A 6 -2.83 6.67 8.22
N SER A 7 -2.08 7.40 9.05
CA SER A 7 -1.38 6.82 10.20
C SER A 7 -2.34 6.12 11.18
N GLU A 8 -3.49 6.73 11.49
CA GLU A 8 -4.52 6.11 12.34
C GLU A 8 -5.12 4.85 11.72
N LYS A 9 -5.31 4.86 10.39
CA LYS A 9 -5.84 3.71 9.66
C LYS A 9 -4.84 2.55 9.66
N VAL A 10 -3.56 2.82 9.42
CA VAL A 10 -2.47 1.83 9.52
C VAL A 10 -2.39 1.26 10.93
N ALA A 11 -2.42 2.12 11.96
CA ALA A 11 -2.36 1.68 13.35
C ALA A 11 -3.54 0.76 13.72
N ARG A 12 -4.75 1.09 13.25
CA ARG A 12 -5.94 0.27 13.46
C ARG A 12 -5.85 -1.07 12.75
N SER A 13 -5.45 -1.06 11.47
CA SER A 13 -5.27 -2.30 10.71
C SER A 13 -4.21 -3.19 11.35
N LEU A 14 -3.09 -2.64 11.84
CA LEU A 14 -2.08 -3.43 12.55
C LEU A 14 -2.58 -4.05 13.87
N ALA A 15 -3.55 -3.43 14.54
CA ALA A 15 -4.16 -4.00 15.74
C ALA A 15 -5.11 -5.17 15.42
N GLU A 16 -5.53 -5.31 14.16
CA GLU A 16 -6.44 -6.35 13.67
C GLU A 16 -5.71 -7.54 13.03
N PHE A 17 -4.38 -7.47 12.88
CA PHE A 17 -3.59 -8.58 12.33
C PHE A 17 -3.78 -9.85 13.17
N ALA A 18 -4.06 -10.96 12.49
CA ALA A 18 -4.09 -12.27 13.13
C ALA A 18 -2.68 -12.78 13.44
N ASP A 19 -1.71 -12.51 12.56
CA ASP A 19 -0.30 -12.85 12.76
C ASP A 19 0.47 -11.72 13.47
N TYR A 20 0.68 -11.90 14.77
CA TYR A 20 1.45 -10.96 15.59
C TYR A 20 2.91 -10.83 15.16
N ALA A 21 3.54 -11.90 14.66
CA ALA A 21 4.93 -11.84 14.24
C ALA A 21 5.06 -11.02 12.95
N LEU A 22 4.11 -11.19 12.03
CA LEU A 22 4.01 -10.38 10.81
C LEU A 22 3.77 -8.90 11.15
N ALA A 23 2.87 -8.61 12.10
CA ALA A 23 2.60 -7.24 12.53
C ALA A 23 3.86 -6.57 13.10
N GLU A 24 4.60 -7.26 13.98
CA GLU A 24 5.83 -6.72 14.57
C GLU A 24 6.94 -6.54 13.53
N ALA A 25 7.11 -7.48 12.61
CA ALA A 25 8.06 -7.33 11.51
C ALA A 25 7.71 -6.12 10.63
N PHE A 26 6.43 -5.95 10.30
CA PHE A 26 5.98 -4.83 9.48
C PHE A 26 6.15 -3.47 10.14
N ARG A 27 6.01 -3.38 11.48
CA ARG A 27 6.25 -2.12 12.22
C ARG A 27 7.67 -1.59 11.98
N ALA A 28 8.65 -2.45 11.79
CA ALA A 28 10.03 -2.05 11.51
C ALA A 28 10.22 -1.46 10.11
N CYS A 29 9.30 -1.73 9.18
CA CYS A 29 9.33 -1.24 7.80
C CYS A 29 8.50 0.04 7.59
N LEU A 30 7.74 0.49 8.61
CA LEU A 30 6.89 1.66 8.50
C LEU A 30 7.72 2.93 8.30
N VAL A 31 7.25 3.76 7.37
CA VAL A 31 7.74 5.13 7.15
C VAL A 31 6.62 6.12 7.48
N PRO A 32 6.94 7.40 7.77
CA PRO A 32 5.92 8.43 7.84
C PRO A 32 5.10 8.45 6.55
N PRO A 33 3.75 8.37 6.60
CA PRO A 33 2.95 8.33 5.39
C PRO A 33 3.25 9.52 4.49
N ARG A 34 3.65 9.24 3.25
CA ARG A 34 3.95 10.27 2.25
C ARG A 34 3.01 10.12 1.06
N ALA A 35 2.49 11.24 0.60
CA ALA A 35 1.71 11.31 -0.63
C ALA A 35 2.60 11.03 -1.85
N ASP A 36 2.07 10.26 -2.79
CA ASP A 36 2.67 10.01 -4.09
C ASP A 36 1.57 9.99 -5.16
N GLU A 37 1.93 10.30 -6.40
CA GLU A 37 1.02 10.26 -7.54
C GLU A 37 1.40 9.10 -8.45
N LYS A 38 0.48 8.12 -8.59
CA LYS A 38 0.68 6.97 -9.48
C LYS A 38 -0.38 6.94 -10.57
N ILE A 39 0.00 6.43 -11.74
CA ILE A 39 -0.87 6.23 -12.90
C ILE A 39 -1.44 4.82 -12.82
N TRP A 40 -2.75 4.72 -12.95
CA TRP A 40 -3.39 3.42 -13.12
C TRP A 40 -3.38 3.07 -14.61
N GLU A 41 -2.57 2.09 -15.00
CA GLU A 41 -2.37 1.71 -16.42
C GLU A 41 -3.66 1.29 -17.14
N TRP A 42 -4.68 0.91 -16.38
CA TRP A 42 -5.98 0.50 -16.91
C TRP A 42 -6.96 1.67 -17.07
N ASP A 43 -6.62 2.85 -16.53
CA ASP A 43 -7.38 4.06 -16.77
C ASP A 43 -7.00 4.66 -18.13
N ARG A 44 -7.95 4.63 -19.06
CA ARG A 44 -7.76 5.14 -20.44
C ARG A 44 -7.42 6.63 -20.51
N LYS A 45 -7.58 7.36 -19.41
CA LYS A 45 -7.31 8.79 -19.33
C LYS A 45 -5.92 9.13 -18.78
N GLU A 46 -5.14 8.13 -18.36
CA GLU A 46 -3.84 8.34 -17.69
C GLU A 46 -3.97 9.29 -16.48
N GLU A 47 -5.11 9.29 -15.79
CA GLU A 47 -5.29 10.12 -14.61
C GLU A 47 -4.28 9.68 -13.53
N LYS A 48 -3.71 10.67 -12.84
CA LYS A 48 -2.87 10.43 -11.69
C LYS A 48 -3.74 10.27 -10.45
N TYR A 49 -3.45 9.24 -9.68
CA TYR A 49 -4.14 8.89 -8.47
C TYR A 49 -3.22 9.10 -7.27
N LEU A 50 -3.77 9.76 -6.25
CA LEU A 50 -3.10 9.91 -4.98
C LEU A 50 -3.03 8.54 -4.28
N VAL A 51 -1.80 8.16 -3.95
CA VAL A 51 -1.50 7.02 -3.08
C VAL A 51 -0.66 7.50 -1.90
N TRP A 52 -0.76 6.79 -0.80
CA TRP A 52 0.00 7.04 0.42
C TRP A 52 0.97 5.90 0.63
N ILE A 53 2.26 6.18 0.54
CA ILE A 53 3.30 5.20 0.85
C ILE A 53 3.45 5.14 2.37
N ILE A 54 3.32 3.94 2.93
CA ILE A 54 3.30 3.71 4.39
C ILE A 54 4.42 2.78 4.88
N ALA A 55 5.02 2.00 3.98
CA ALA A 55 6.19 1.18 4.27
C ALA A 55 7.02 1.02 2.99
N GLU A 56 8.33 0.92 3.16
CA GLU A 56 9.28 0.76 2.05
C GLU A 56 10.17 -0.47 2.32
N PHE A 57 10.41 -1.27 1.30
CA PHE A 57 11.28 -2.44 1.38
C PHE A 57 12.50 -2.22 0.46
N GLU A 58 13.53 -1.56 1.01
CA GLU A 58 14.71 -1.11 0.25
C GLU A 58 15.39 -2.21 -0.59
N GLY A 59 15.31 -3.46 -0.16
CA GLY A 59 15.92 -4.60 -0.88
C GLY A 59 15.19 -5.03 -2.16
N TYR A 60 13.91 -4.66 -2.33
CA TYR A 60 13.03 -5.22 -3.36
C TYR A 60 12.46 -4.16 -4.32
N GLY A 61 12.73 -2.87 -4.08
CA GLY A 61 12.23 -1.80 -4.94
C GLY A 61 10.71 -1.63 -4.89
N VAL A 62 10.06 -2.12 -3.83
CA VAL A 62 8.60 -2.07 -3.63
C VAL A 62 8.22 -1.40 -2.32
N ALA A 63 7.03 -0.83 -2.31
CA ALA A 63 6.43 -0.18 -1.16
C ALA A 63 5.00 -0.66 -0.93
N VAL A 64 4.56 -0.62 0.34
CA VAL A 64 3.14 -0.74 0.67
C VAL A 64 2.49 0.62 0.53
N ALA A 65 1.41 0.66 -0.23
CA ALA A 65 0.62 1.84 -0.51
C ALA A 65 -0.83 1.70 -0.01
N TYR A 66 -1.43 2.85 0.28
CA TYR A 66 -2.86 3.00 0.57
C TYR A 66 -3.49 4.02 -0.39
N THR A 67 -4.72 3.76 -0.84
CA THR A 67 -5.55 4.78 -1.48
C THR A 67 -6.99 4.72 -0.98
N GLU A 68 -7.65 5.88 -0.92
CA GLU A 68 -9.08 5.95 -0.62
C GLU A 68 -9.96 5.50 -1.78
N LYS A 69 -9.48 5.68 -3.02
CA LYS A 69 -10.24 5.33 -4.23
C LYS A 69 -10.31 3.82 -4.46
N GLY A 70 -9.31 3.10 -3.96
CA GLY A 70 -9.08 1.69 -4.27
C GLY A 70 -8.66 1.47 -5.73
N PHE A 71 -8.06 0.33 -6.02
CA PHE A 71 -7.72 -0.09 -7.38
C PHE A 71 -8.09 -1.55 -7.67
N GLY A 72 -8.03 -1.89 -8.96
CA GLY A 72 -8.47 -3.18 -9.48
C GLY A 72 -9.98 -3.32 -9.56
N GLU A 73 -10.47 -4.46 -10.06
CA GLU A 73 -11.90 -4.71 -10.28
C GLU A 73 -12.73 -4.60 -8.99
N LYS A 74 -12.09 -4.83 -7.84
CA LYS A 74 -12.74 -4.85 -6.54
C LYS A 74 -12.56 -3.55 -5.74
N GLY A 75 -11.82 -2.57 -6.27
CA GLY A 75 -11.58 -1.29 -5.59
C GLY A 75 -10.87 -1.45 -4.24
N TYR A 76 -9.84 -2.30 -4.20
CA TYR A 76 -9.14 -2.62 -2.97
C TYR A 76 -8.14 -1.53 -2.56
N PRO A 77 -8.05 -1.18 -1.27
CA PRO A 77 -7.38 0.05 -0.84
C PRO A 77 -5.90 -0.09 -0.53
N TRP A 78 -5.39 -1.30 -0.31
CA TRP A 78 -3.98 -1.55 0.03
C TRP A 78 -3.29 -2.18 -1.17
N GLY A 79 -2.06 -1.79 -1.48
CA GLY A 79 -1.37 -2.39 -2.62
C GLY A 79 0.14 -2.34 -2.53
N LEU A 80 0.79 -3.11 -3.40
CA LEU A 80 2.22 -3.13 -3.58
C LEU A 80 2.57 -2.34 -4.84
N VAL A 81 3.37 -1.29 -4.67
CA VAL A 81 3.76 -0.39 -5.76
C VAL A 81 5.27 -0.34 -5.90
N SER A 82 5.75 -0.21 -7.13
CA SER A 82 7.18 -0.05 -7.41
C SER A 82 7.67 1.35 -7.03
N HIS A 83 8.92 1.44 -6.58
CA HIS A 83 9.66 2.69 -6.45
C HIS A 83 10.18 3.20 -7.81
N GLU A 84 10.38 2.32 -8.77
CA GLU A 84 11.10 2.64 -10.02
C GLU A 84 10.18 3.20 -11.10
N ASP A 85 8.88 2.88 -11.05
CA ASP A 85 7.90 3.35 -12.01
C ASP A 85 6.82 4.22 -11.36
N ASN A 86 6.10 4.97 -12.20
CA ASN A 86 4.97 5.78 -11.77
C ASN A 86 3.65 4.99 -11.83
N SER A 87 3.68 3.65 -11.84
CA SER A 87 2.50 2.81 -11.97
C SER A 87 1.91 2.46 -10.60
N THR A 88 0.60 2.24 -10.55
CA THR A 88 -0.06 1.59 -9.40
C THR A 88 0.23 0.09 -9.33
N GLY A 89 1.02 -0.44 -10.26
CA GLY A 89 1.25 -1.87 -10.43
C GLY A 89 0.04 -2.61 -11.00
N SER A 90 0.16 -3.93 -11.06
CA SER A 90 -0.93 -4.82 -11.49
C SER A 90 -2.12 -4.74 -10.52
N SER A 91 -3.34 -4.82 -11.06
CA SER A 91 -4.57 -4.87 -10.26
C SER A 91 -4.63 -6.04 -9.27
N ASN A 92 -3.84 -7.08 -9.51
CA ASN A 92 -3.77 -8.26 -8.65
C ASN A 92 -2.87 -8.06 -7.42
N HIS A 93 -2.14 -6.94 -7.33
CA HIS A 93 -1.34 -6.57 -6.17
C HIS A 93 -2.05 -5.52 -5.31
N TRP A 94 -3.37 -5.54 -5.31
CA TRP A 94 -4.22 -4.74 -4.42
C TRP A 94 -5.08 -5.67 -3.58
N TYR A 95 -5.19 -5.38 -2.28
CA TYR A 95 -5.71 -6.27 -1.25
C TYR A 95 -6.74 -5.56 -0.39
N GLN A 96 -7.71 -6.33 0.07
CA GLN A 96 -8.79 -5.83 0.90
C GLN A 96 -8.27 -5.38 2.27
N THR A 97 -7.31 -6.12 2.83
CA THR A 97 -6.71 -5.87 4.14
C THR A 97 -5.23 -5.53 4.03
N LEU A 98 -4.73 -4.80 5.04
CA LEU A 98 -3.30 -4.50 5.13
C LEU A 98 -2.50 -5.79 5.41
N GLU A 99 -3.07 -6.72 6.19
CA GLU A 99 -2.42 -7.99 6.52
C GLU A 99 -2.16 -8.84 5.28
N GLU A 100 -3.14 -8.98 4.39
CA GLU A 100 -2.96 -9.69 3.11
C GLU A 100 -1.85 -9.07 2.25
N CYS A 101 -1.83 -7.73 2.18
CA CYS A 101 -0.81 -7.00 1.41
C CYS A 101 0.61 -7.24 1.97
N VAL A 102 0.75 -7.17 3.29
CA VAL A 102 2.01 -7.39 3.98
C VAL A 102 2.45 -8.85 3.88
N ALA A 103 1.53 -9.80 4.02
CA ALA A 103 1.83 -11.21 3.86
C ALA A 103 2.36 -11.52 2.46
N ASP A 104 1.80 -10.91 1.42
CA ASP A 104 2.28 -11.12 0.05
C ASP A 104 3.65 -10.45 -0.19
N SER A 105 3.92 -9.30 0.44
CA SER A 105 5.23 -8.64 0.35
C SER A 105 6.39 -9.47 0.88
N CYS A 106 6.13 -10.46 1.74
CA CYS A 106 7.15 -11.38 2.25
C CYS A 106 7.62 -12.42 1.22
N TYR A 107 6.92 -12.57 0.09
CA TYR A 107 7.25 -13.50 -1.00
C TYR A 107 7.87 -12.82 -2.23
N LEU A 108 8.21 -11.53 -2.13
CA LEU A 108 8.87 -10.75 -3.17
C LEU A 108 10.39 -10.96 -3.20
#